data_AF-A0A4Q1FSJ7-F1
#
_entry.id   AF-A0A4Q1FSJ7-F1
#
_cell.length_a   1.000
_cell.length_b   1.000
_cell.length_c   1.000
_cell.angle_alpha   90.00
_cell.angle_beta   90.00
_cell.angle_gamma   90.00
#
_symmetry.space_group_name_H-M   'P 1'
#
loop_
_entity.id
_entity.type
_entity.pdbx_description
1 polymer ?
#
loop_
_entity_poly.entity_id
_entity_poly.type
_entity_poly.pdbx_seq_one_letter_code
_entity_poly.pdbx_strand_id
1 'polypeptide(L)'
;MKNLNLILFLVMGIMLYAQPSITRAGVDRVNSTVSLKSGDVSGTSITAGAAGANITWDFSAYTGTNSISYLNRACPGESNCFRFPGANRIATMTSADTHDFSVMTDLDATTLGSYSGPALGDVTVTYVNPLIEYKFPITYQQQFDDPYEFNSVSAAIGNTNETGQVSVTVDGYGTVITPKGTYPNVLRIKRMRTATQTIASVPVPLVATYVNESYQWVSQTDGMVLSFAINTFVFNGNTNISKSVSYLDTAVLSTANLDSKKETISVYPNPSTDFITIASKEGLKKITVSSLEGRIVVTAENVDKVDVSKLAKGVYILQGELKNGNVVSKKIIKK
;
A
#
# COMPACT_ATOMS: atom_id res chain seq x y z
N MET A 1 -56.21 -3.44 -44.84
CA MET A 1 -55.35 -4.22 -43.92
C MET A 1 -54.00 -3.50 -43.88
N LYS A 2 -53.69 -2.80 -42.79
CA LYS A 2 -52.41 -2.07 -42.63
C LYS A 2 -51.48 -2.95 -41.81
N ASN A 3 -50.37 -3.38 -42.39
CA ASN A 3 -49.39 -4.26 -41.76
C ASN A 3 -48.57 -3.45 -40.75
N LEU A 4 -48.70 -3.81 -39.47
CA LEU A 4 -47.90 -3.25 -38.38
C LEU A 4 -46.62 -4.09 -38.25
N ASN A 5 -45.52 -3.61 -38.82
CA ASN A 5 -44.21 -4.23 -38.64
C ASN A 5 -43.67 -3.86 -37.26
N LEU A 6 -43.69 -4.81 -36.33
CA LEU A 6 -43.09 -4.70 -35.01
C LEU A 6 -41.57 -4.96 -35.13
N ILE A 7 -40.77 -3.89 -35.10
CA ILE A 7 -39.31 -3.99 -35.03
C ILE A 7 -38.93 -4.29 -33.58
N LEU A 8 -38.48 -5.53 -33.34
CA LEU A 8 -37.96 -5.97 -32.06
C LEU A 8 -36.53 -5.42 -31.87
N PHE A 9 -36.37 -4.38 -31.05
CA PHE A 9 -35.05 -3.87 -30.64
C PHE A 9 -34.39 -4.88 -29.69
N LEU A 10 -33.38 -5.60 -30.19
CA LEU A 10 -32.49 -6.43 -29.39
C LEU A 10 -31.57 -5.49 -28.59
N VAL A 11 -31.90 -5.22 -27.33
CA VAL A 11 -31.02 -4.48 -26.41
C VAL A 11 -29.89 -5.42 -25.99
N MET A 12 -28.79 -5.39 -26.75
CA MET A 12 -27.56 -6.06 -26.38
C MET A 12 -26.92 -5.26 -25.24
N GLY A 13 -27.05 -5.76 -24.01
CA GLY A 13 -26.46 -5.14 -22.83
C GLY A 13 -24.94 -5.12 -22.93
N ILE A 14 -24.37 -3.97 -23.31
CA ILE A 14 -22.93 -3.75 -23.25
C ILE A 14 -22.59 -3.64 -21.77
N MET A 15 -21.91 -4.65 -21.21
CA MET A 15 -21.28 -4.53 -19.90
C MET A 15 -20.14 -3.50 -20.02
N LEU A 16 -20.47 -2.23 -19.78
CA LEU A 16 -19.48 -1.17 -19.65
C LEU A 16 -18.75 -1.40 -18.31
N TYR A 17 -17.57 -2.01 -18.37
CA TYR A 17 -16.66 -1.99 -17.23
C TYR A 17 -16.23 -0.54 -17.01
N ALA A 18 -16.63 0.04 -15.88
CA ALA A 18 -16.18 1.37 -15.50
C ALA A 18 -14.65 1.37 -15.37
N GLN A 19 -14.00 2.35 -15.98
CA GLN A 19 -12.55 2.52 -15.84
C GLN A 19 -12.20 2.72 -14.36
N PRO A 20 -11.13 2.08 -13.85
CA PRO A 20 -10.72 2.29 -12.46
C PRO A 20 -10.37 3.77 -12.24
N SER A 21 -10.75 4.26 -11.07
CA SER A 21 -10.44 5.60 -10.60
C SER A 21 -9.91 5.48 -9.17
N ILE A 22 -8.78 6.13 -8.90
CA ILE A 22 -8.13 6.06 -7.60
C ILE A 22 -8.22 7.43 -6.94
N THR A 23 -9.00 7.50 -5.88
CA THR A 23 -9.13 8.68 -5.03
C THR A 23 -7.98 8.74 -4.02
N ARG A 24 -7.87 9.86 -3.29
CA ARG A 24 -6.92 9.99 -2.18
C ARG A 24 -6.95 8.77 -1.24
N ALA A 25 -8.14 8.26 -0.92
CA ALA A 25 -8.30 7.13 0.00
C ALA A 25 -7.61 5.83 -0.47
N GLY A 26 -7.32 5.67 -1.76
CA GLY A 26 -6.57 4.52 -2.26
C GLY A 26 -5.09 4.56 -1.86
N VAL A 27 -4.52 5.76 -1.74
CA VAL A 27 -3.09 6.01 -1.50
C VAL A 27 -2.82 6.42 -0.04
N ASP A 28 -3.66 7.27 0.54
CA ASP A 28 -3.47 7.89 1.86
C ASP A 28 -3.86 6.97 3.02
N ARG A 29 -3.04 5.95 3.27
CA ARG A 29 -3.30 4.90 4.27
C ARG A 29 -2.72 5.24 5.64
N VAL A 30 -3.36 6.15 6.35
CA VAL A 30 -2.92 6.60 7.68
C VAL A 30 -3.06 5.47 8.71
N ASN A 31 -2.09 5.35 9.61
CA ASN A 31 -2.00 4.37 10.68
C ASN A 31 -1.97 2.90 10.22
N SER A 32 -1.63 2.66 8.95
CA SER A 32 -1.36 1.33 8.41
C SER A 32 0.10 1.22 8.00
N THR A 33 0.76 0.14 8.45
CA THR A 33 2.07 -0.20 7.92
C THR A 33 1.91 -0.76 6.52
N VAL A 34 2.69 -0.25 5.58
CA VAL A 34 2.82 -0.81 4.23
C VAL A 34 4.14 -1.56 4.19
N SER A 35 4.07 -2.84 3.83
CA SER A 35 5.23 -3.71 3.70
C SER A 35 5.41 -4.13 2.25
N LEU A 36 6.64 -4.03 1.75
CA LEU A 36 7.02 -4.35 0.39
C LEU A 36 8.18 -5.35 0.41
N LYS A 37 8.19 -6.25 -0.57
CA LYS A 37 9.41 -6.96 -0.96
C LYS A 37 10.04 -6.25 -2.13
N SER A 38 11.34 -6.00 -2.04
CA SER A 38 12.12 -5.27 -3.03
C SER A 38 13.35 -6.05 -3.46
N GLY A 39 13.79 -5.85 -4.70
CA GLY A 39 14.97 -6.49 -5.26
C GLY A 39 15.60 -5.71 -6.40
N ASP A 40 16.92 -5.84 -6.52
CA ASP A 40 17.66 -5.46 -7.71
C ASP A 40 17.37 -6.47 -8.83
N VAL A 41 16.98 -5.96 -9.99
CA VAL A 41 16.63 -6.73 -11.19
C VAL A 41 17.44 -6.27 -12.41
N SER A 42 18.55 -5.57 -12.18
CA SER A 42 19.45 -5.04 -13.23
C SER A 42 19.97 -6.13 -14.15
N GLY A 43 20.23 -7.33 -13.62
CA GLY A 43 20.66 -8.50 -14.38
C GLY A 43 19.55 -9.25 -15.14
N THR A 44 18.33 -8.73 -15.16
CA THR A 44 17.17 -9.38 -15.79
C THR A 44 16.64 -8.62 -17.00
N SER A 45 15.82 -9.32 -17.81
CA SER A 45 15.10 -8.75 -18.96
C SER A 45 13.75 -8.14 -18.59
N ILE A 46 13.52 -7.81 -17.31
CA ILE A 46 12.27 -7.18 -16.86
C ILE A 46 11.95 -5.92 -17.67
N THR A 47 10.67 -5.79 -18.04
CA THR A 47 10.10 -4.59 -18.65
C THR A 47 8.81 -4.23 -17.93
N ALA A 48 8.35 -2.99 -18.10
CA ALA A 48 7.07 -2.55 -17.54
C ALA A 48 5.85 -3.14 -18.27
N GLY A 49 6.03 -3.85 -19.38
CA GLY A 49 4.96 -4.35 -20.23
C GLY A 49 4.21 -3.26 -21.01
N ALA A 50 3.18 -3.67 -21.74
CA ALA A 50 2.41 -2.78 -22.62
C ALA A 50 1.58 -1.73 -21.84
N ALA A 51 1.36 -0.57 -22.47
CA ALA A 51 0.37 0.42 -22.06
C ALA A 51 -1.03 0.03 -22.58
N GLY A 52 -2.07 0.68 -22.06
CA GLY A 52 -3.43 0.56 -22.58
C GLY A 52 -4.46 -0.02 -21.60
N ALA A 53 -5.62 -0.35 -22.15
CA ALA A 53 -6.78 -0.82 -21.40
C ALA A 53 -6.75 -2.34 -21.18
N ASN A 54 -7.17 -2.79 -20.00
CA ASN A 54 -7.34 -4.20 -19.63
C ASN A 54 -6.08 -5.06 -19.83
N ILE A 55 -4.92 -4.51 -19.50
CA ILE A 55 -3.64 -5.23 -19.63
C ILE A 55 -3.43 -6.15 -18.44
N THR A 56 -2.97 -7.37 -18.69
CA THR A 56 -2.44 -8.24 -17.64
C THR A 56 -0.93 -8.11 -17.61
N TRP A 57 -0.39 -7.56 -16.51
CA TRP A 57 1.05 -7.53 -16.26
C TRP A 57 1.44 -8.63 -15.27
N ASP A 58 2.25 -9.57 -15.73
CA ASP A 58 2.73 -10.69 -14.90
C ASP A 58 4.17 -10.45 -14.43
N PHE A 59 4.31 -10.20 -13.13
CA PHE A 59 5.57 -10.05 -12.43
C PHE A 59 5.80 -11.17 -11.39
N SER A 60 5.05 -12.27 -11.47
CA SER A 60 5.14 -13.38 -10.51
C SER A 60 6.52 -14.03 -10.40
N ALA A 61 7.35 -13.90 -11.44
CA ALA A 61 8.71 -14.44 -11.47
C ALA A 61 9.73 -13.59 -10.66
N TYR A 62 9.41 -12.34 -10.34
CA TYR A 62 10.37 -11.43 -9.71
C TYR A 62 10.21 -11.44 -8.19
N THR A 63 11.05 -12.21 -7.51
CA THR A 63 11.03 -12.33 -6.04
C THR A 63 12.01 -11.36 -5.41
N GLY A 64 11.50 -10.44 -4.58
CA GLY A 64 12.30 -9.49 -3.81
C GLY A 64 12.76 -10.14 -2.51
N THR A 65 14.05 -10.03 -2.20
CA THR A 65 14.63 -10.57 -0.96
C THR A 65 14.57 -9.56 0.18
N ASN A 66 14.67 -8.26 -0.13
CA ASN A 66 14.69 -7.19 0.85
C ASN A 66 13.28 -6.86 1.31
N SER A 67 13.11 -6.60 2.60
CA SER A 67 11.84 -6.14 3.16
C SER A 67 11.95 -4.64 3.43
N ILE A 68 11.07 -3.86 2.83
CA ILE A 68 10.95 -2.42 3.09
C ILE A 68 9.59 -2.22 3.71
N SER A 69 9.51 -1.53 4.84
CA SER A 69 8.20 -1.19 5.42
C SER A 69 8.22 0.20 5.99
N TYR A 70 7.13 0.91 5.77
CA TYR A 70 6.92 2.27 6.26
C TYR A 70 5.53 2.42 6.86
N LEU A 71 5.39 3.38 7.76
CA LEU A 71 4.14 3.69 8.44
C LEU A 71 3.79 5.15 8.19
N ASN A 72 2.60 5.37 7.61
CA ASN A 72 2.07 6.70 7.39
C ASN A 72 1.29 7.16 8.62
N ARG A 73 1.56 8.37 9.08
CA ARG A 73 0.83 9.02 10.17
C ARG A 73 0.46 10.46 9.79
N ALA A 74 -0.45 11.04 10.55
CA ALA A 74 -0.82 12.44 10.38
C ALA A 74 0.26 13.35 10.99
N CYS A 75 0.50 14.50 10.35
CA CYS A 75 1.16 15.65 10.97
C CYS A 75 0.14 16.79 11.13
N PRO A 76 0.27 17.62 12.19
CA PRO A 76 1.16 17.42 13.34
C PRO A 76 0.72 16.22 14.21
N GLY A 77 1.66 15.62 14.95
CA GLY A 77 1.36 14.47 15.83
C GLY A 77 2.56 13.58 16.15
N GLU A 78 3.57 13.59 15.27
CA GLU A 78 4.81 12.81 15.44
C GLU A 78 6.01 13.69 15.80
N SER A 79 7.01 13.06 16.44
CA SER A 79 8.21 13.74 16.95
C SER A 79 8.99 14.51 15.88
N ASN A 80 8.97 14.07 14.61
CA ASN A 80 9.69 14.72 13.52
C ASN A 80 8.85 15.72 12.70
N CYS A 81 7.55 15.87 12.97
CA CYS A 81 6.67 16.79 12.22
C CYS A 81 7.11 18.26 12.31
N PHE A 82 7.84 18.66 13.37
CA PHE A 82 8.31 20.05 13.52
C PHE A 82 9.28 20.49 12.41
N ARG A 83 9.92 19.54 11.72
CA ARG A 83 10.89 19.83 10.65
C ARG A 83 10.21 20.41 9.41
N PHE A 84 8.96 20.01 9.16
CA PHE A 84 8.15 20.48 8.03
C PHE A 84 6.77 20.90 8.53
N PRO A 85 6.61 22.13 9.09
CA PRO A 85 5.34 22.58 9.67
C PRO A 85 4.16 22.61 8.68
N GLY A 86 4.43 22.66 7.37
CA GLY A 86 3.41 22.59 6.32
C GLY A 86 2.93 21.16 6.00
N ALA A 87 3.61 20.13 6.49
CA ALA A 87 3.26 18.74 6.21
C ALA A 87 2.02 18.31 6.99
N ASN A 88 1.11 17.58 6.34
CA ASN A 88 -0.02 16.94 7.00
C ASN A 88 0.12 15.40 7.04
N ARG A 89 1.15 14.85 6.41
CA ARG A 89 1.54 13.44 6.46
C ARG A 89 3.03 13.29 6.73
N ILE A 90 3.36 12.22 7.45
CA ILE A 90 4.71 11.72 7.63
C ILE A 90 4.73 10.21 7.37
N ALA A 91 5.61 9.76 6.46
CA ALA A 91 5.91 8.36 6.24
C ALA A 91 7.21 8.02 6.96
N THR A 92 7.18 7.08 7.88
CA THR A 92 8.36 6.68 8.68
C THR A 92 8.78 5.28 8.31
N MET A 93 10.05 5.09 7.93
CA MET A 93 10.61 3.76 7.72
C MET A 93 10.69 2.98 9.04
N THR A 94 10.38 1.69 8.99
CA THR A 94 10.39 0.83 10.19
C THR A 94 11.77 0.30 10.53
N SER A 95 12.67 0.24 9.55
CA SER A 95 14.02 -0.31 9.67
C SER A 95 15.13 0.75 9.69
N ALA A 96 14.77 2.03 9.52
CA ALA A 96 15.71 3.15 9.47
C ALA A 96 15.04 4.41 10.05
N ASP A 97 15.84 5.31 10.62
CA ASP A 97 15.40 6.64 11.07
C ASP A 97 15.24 7.59 9.87
N THR A 98 14.33 7.24 8.97
CA THR A 98 14.04 7.98 7.74
C THR A 98 12.56 8.35 7.70
N HIS A 99 12.30 9.61 7.42
CA HIS A 99 10.98 10.21 7.43
C HIS A 99 10.77 11.05 6.17
N ASP A 100 9.70 10.78 5.42
CA ASP A 100 9.26 11.60 4.31
C ASP A 100 8.05 12.42 4.71
N PHE A 101 8.01 13.69 4.29
CA PHE A 101 6.98 14.65 4.66
C PHE A 101 6.23 15.12 3.43
N SER A 102 4.90 15.07 3.51
CA SER A 102 4.04 15.44 2.40
C SER A 102 2.78 16.19 2.85
N VAL A 103 2.19 16.88 1.88
CA VAL A 103 0.83 17.41 1.95
C VAL A 103 -0.06 16.50 1.13
N MET A 104 -1.14 16.06 1.74
CA MET A 104 -2.14 15.19 1.13
C MET A 104 -3.51 15.86 1.21
N THR A 105 -4.10 16.16 0.06
CA THR A 105 -5.42 16.77 -0.08
C THR A 105 -6.31 15.87 -0.95
N ASP A 106 -7.61 16.16 -1.01
CA ASP A 106 -8.49 15.44 -1.94
C ASP A 106 -8.21 15.76 -3.42
N LEU A 107 -7.34 16.73 -3.72
CA LEU A 107 -6.93 17.14 -5.07
C LEU A 107 -5.56 16.59 -5.48
N ASP A 108 -4.62 16.50 -4.54
CA ASP A 108 -3.24 16.13 -4.83
C ASP A 108 -2.48 15.58 -3.61
N ALA A 109 -1.33 14.98 -3.92
CA ALA A 109 -0.29 14.65 -2.96
C ALA A 109 1.01 15.30 -3.38
N THR A 110 1.67 16.01 -2.47
CA THR A 110 2.87 16.79 -2.76
C THR A 110 3.95 16.52 -1.71
N THR A 111 5.17 16.22 -2.17
CA THR A 111 6.33 15.99 -1.32
C THR A 111 6.97 17.33 -0.93
N LEU A 112 7.17 17.53 0.38
CA LEU A 112 7.84 18.72 0.93
C LEU A 112 9.31 18.48 1.25
N GLY A 113 9.68 17.25 1.56
CA GLY A 113 11.04 16.91 1.94
C GLY A 113 11.15 15.61 2.69
N SER A 114 12.37 15.31 3.12
CA SER A 114 12.69 14.15 3.93
C SER A 114 13.77 14.46 4.96
N TYR A 115 13.83 13.63 5.98
CA TYR A 115 14.87 13.64 7.00
C TYR A 115 15.36 12.22 7.24
N SER A 116 16.67 12.03 7.31
CA SER A 116 17.29 10.76 7.72
C SER A 116 18.32 11.00 8.80
N GLY A 117 18.14 10.39 9.98
CA GLY A 117 18.93 10.62 11.20
C GLY A 117 19.83 9.46 11.62
N PRO A 118 20.65 9.62 12.66
CA PRO A 118 22.06 9.99 12.57
C PRO A 118 22.98 8.91 11.97
N ALA A 119 22.48 7.69 11.77
CA ALA A 119 23.23 6.60 11.13
C ALA A 119 23.70 6.96 9.71
N LEU A 120 22.99 7.87 9.03
CA LEU A 120 23.31 8.39 7.70
C LEU A 120 23.94 9.80 7.74
N GLY A 121 24.34 10.30 8.91
CA GLY A 121 25.03 11.60 9.04
C GLY A 121 24.11 12.82 8.95
N ASP A 122 22.87 12.69 9.43
CA ASP A 122 21.81 13.71 9.46
C ASP A 122 21.65 14.42 8.11
N VAL A 123 20.80 13.86 7.26
CA VAL A 123 20.47 14.41 5.95
C VAL A 123 19.07 14.97 5.98
N THR A 124 18.92 16.26 5.63
CA THR A 124 17.62 16.88 5.41
C THR A 124 17.50 17.30 3.95
N VAL A 125 16.48 16.81 3.25
CA VAL A 125 16.11 17.25 1.90
C VAL A 125 14.88 18.14 2.01
N THR A 126 14.96 19.35 1.49
CA THR A 126 13.84 20.32 1.49
C THR A 126 13.53 20.73 0.07
N TYR A 127 12.31 20.44 -0.39
CA TYR A 127 11.83 20.92 -1.67
C TYR A 127 11.50 22.41 -1.55
N VAL A 128 12.22 23.23 -2.29
CA VAL A 128 11.93 24.67 -2.43
C VAL A 128 10.84 24.91 -3.47
N ASN A 129 10.79 24.05 -4.49
CA ASN A 129 9.64 23.87 -5.36
C ASN A 129 9.13 22.43 -5.18
N PRO A 130 8.05 22.23 -4.38
CA PRO A 130 7.50 20.92 -4.02
C PRO A 130 7.13 20.06 -5.23
N LEU A 131 7.34 18.74 -5.11
CA LEU A 131 7.08 17.76 -6.17
C LEU A 131 5.68 17.14 -6.00
N ILE A 132 4.85 17.20 -7.04
CA ILE A 132 3.53 16.57 -7.06
C ILE A 132 3.67 15.07 -7.36
N GLU A 133 3.29 14.23 -6.40
CA GLU A 133 3.32 12.76 -6.52
C GLU A 133 2.06 12.23 -7.22
N TYR A 134 0.89 12.81 -6.89
CA TYR A 134 -0.41 12.39 -7.42
C TYR A 134 -1.34 13.59 -7.63
N LYS A 135 -2.19 13.51 -8.65
CA LYS A 135 -3.39 14.35 -8.81
C LYS A 135 -4.63 13.47 -8.71
N PHE A 136 -5.50 13.76 -7.77
CA PHE A 136 -6.69 12.97 -7.48
C PHE A 136 -7.95 13.54 -8.17
N PRO A 137 -8.88 12.65 -8.58
CA PRO A 137 -8.67 11.22 -8.70
C PRO A 137 -7.65 10.91 -9.81
N ILE A 138 -6.86 9.86 -9.60
CA ILE A 138 -5.98 9.31 -10.64
C ILE A 138 -6.89 8.55 -11.60
N THR A 139 -6.82 8.89 -12.88
CA THR A 139 -7.64 8.31 -13.94
C THR A 139 -6.80 7.98 -15.16
N TYR A 140 -7.21 6.96 -15.92
CA TYR A 140 -6.56 6.60 -17.18
C TYR A 140 -6.46 7.81 -18.13
N GLN A 141 -5.31 7.96 -18.81
CA GLN A 141 -4.93 9.10 -19.67
C GLN A 141 -4.70 10.44 -18.95
N GLN A 142 -4.72 10.48 -17.61
CA GLN A 142 -4.23 11.66 -16.88
C GLN A 142 -2.74 11.87 -17.19
N GLN A 143 -2.36 13.11 -17.48
CA GLN A 143 -0.98 13.48 -17.74
C GLN A 143 -0.69 14.89 -17.23
N PHE A 144 0.53 15.12 -16.75
CA PHE A 144 1.03 16.44 -16.37
C PHE A 144 2.55 16.43 -16.28
N ASP A 145 3.13 17.62 -16.42
CA ASP A 145 4.53 17.88 -16.14
C ASP A 145 4.65 18.69 -14.84
N ASP A 146 5.71 18.44 -14.09
CA ASP A 146 5.99 19.11 -12.82
C ASP A 146 7.49 19.43 -12.70
N PRO A 147 7.92 20.69 -12.83
CA PRO A 147 9.26 21.09 -12.45
C PRO A 147 9.37 21.07 -10.92
N TYR A 148 10.51 20.65 -10.38
CA TYR A 148 10.77 20.66 -8.95
C TYR A 148 12.21 21.10 -8.68
N GLU A 149 12.44 21.53 -7.43
CA GLU A 149 13.76 21.87 -6.95
C GLU A 149 13.85 21.52 -5.46
N PHE A 150 14.96 20.93 -5.04
CA PHE A 150 15.26 20.72 -3.64
C PHE A 150 16.71 21.04 -3.29
N ASN A 151 16.93 21.31 -2.01
CA ASN A 151 18.25 21.39 -1.41
C ASN A 151 18.42 20.25 -0.40
N SER A 152 19.61 19.66 -0.35
CA SER A 152 20.01 18.74 0.71
C SER A 152 21.05 19.40 1.60
N VAL A 153 20.91 19.18 2.91
CA VAL A 153 21.87 19.61 3.93
C VAL A 153 22.33 18.40 4.71
N SER A 154 23.65 18.19 4.75
CA SER A 154 24.28 17.18 5.59
C SER A 154 25.71 17.59 5.93
N ALA A 155 26.06 17.44 7.20
CA ALA A 155 27.43 17.64 7.65
C ALA A 155 28.38 16.52 7.18
N ALA A 156 27.86 15.32 6.92
CA ALA A 156 28.66 14.16 6.56
C ALA A 156 28.97 14.06 5.06
N ILE A 157 27.98 14.34 4.21
CA ILE A 157 28.11 14.19 2.74
C ILE A 157 28.21 15.53 1.99
N GLY A 158 28.03 16.65 2.69
CA GLY A 158 27.99 17.99 2.09
C GLY A 158 26.61 18.36 1.55
N ASN A 159 26.46 19.64 1.19
CA ASN A 159 25.20 20.17 0.69
C ASN A 159 25.10 19.99 -0.83
N THR A 160 23.90 19.65 -1.29
CA THR A 160 23.62 19.56 -2.72
C THR A 160 22.36 20.35 -3.07
N ASN A 161 22.26 20.78 -4.33
CA ASN A 161 21.04 21.31 -4.92
C ASN A 161 20.67 20.42 -6.10
N GLU A 162 19.38 20.16 -6.27
CA GLU A 162 18.88 19.45 -7.44
C GLU A 162 17.70 20.20 -8.05
N THR A 163 17.77 20.39 -9.37
CA THR A 163 16.67 20.91 -10.18
C THR A 163 16.28 19.85 -11.21
N GLY A 164 14.99 19.73 -11.49
CA GLY A 164 14.53 18.76 -12.46
C GLY A 164 13.09 18.94 -12.89
N GLN A 165 12.65 18.00 -13.72
CA GLN A 165 11.30 17.90 -14.22
C GLN A 165 10.82 16.45 -14.15
N VAL A 166 9.54 16.27 -13.82
CA VAL A 166 8.86 14.97 -13.87
C VAL A 166 7.69 15.07 -14.84
N SER A 167 7.68 14.21 -15.85
CA SER A 167 6.51 13.98 -16.70
C SER A 167 5.76 12.75 -16.20
N VAL A 168 4.49 12.91 -15.86
CA VAL A 168 3.63 11.85 -15.34
C VAL A 168 2.56 11.51 -16.37
N THR A 169 2.36 10.21 -16.63
CA THR A 169 1.27 9.70 -17.47
C THR A 169 0.63 8.48 -16.82
N VAL A 170 -0.71 8.43 -16.80
CA VAL A 170 -1.47 7.24 -16.38
C VAL A 170 -1.81 6.45 -17.64
N ASP A 171 -0.89 5.60 -18.05
CA ASP A 171 -0.83 5.04 -19.41
C ASP A 171 -1.45 3.65 -19.54
N GLY A 172 -1.99 3.07 -18.47
CA GLY A 172 -2.71 1.80 -18.57
C GLY A 172 -3.55 1.46 -17.36
N TYR A 173 -4.46 0.50 -17.55
CA TYR A 173 -5.16 -0.16 -16.45
C TYR A 173 -5.39 -1.64 -16.73
N GLY A 174 -5.57 -2.43 -15.66
CA GLY A 174 -5.86 -3.85 -15.82
C GLY A 174 -5.57 -4.65 -14.55
N THR A 175 -4.83 -5.76 -14.72
CA THR A 175 -4.53 -6.72 -13.64
C THR A 175 -3.03 -6.88 -13.48
N VAL A 176 -2.53 -6.81 -12.26
CA VAL A 176 -1.13 -7.13 -11.93
C VAL A 176 -1.07 -8.46 -11.19
N ILE A 177 -0.17 -9.34 -11.60
CA ILE A 177 0.17 -10.58 -10.90
C ILE A 177 1.55 -10.40 -10.27
N THR A 178 1.66 -10.64 -8.97
CA THR A 178 2.91 -10.59 -8.20
C THR A 178 3.15 -11.96 -7.54
N PRO A 179 4.34 -12.20 -6.96
CA PRO A 179 4.58 -13.42 -6.19
C PRO A 179 3.63 -13.60 -4.97
N LYS A 180 2.97 -12.52 -4.51
CA LYS A 180 2.14 -12.50 -3.30
C LYS A 180 0.64 -12.39 -3.56
N GLY A 181 0.23 -12.19 -4.81
CA GLY A 181 -1.19 -12.05 -5.14
C GLY A 181 -1.46 -11.46 -6.51
N THR A 182 -2.74 -11.48 -6.86
CA THR A 182 -3.29 -10.93 -8.10
C THR A 182 -4.19 -9.74 -7.76
N TYR A 183 -3.93 -8.60 -8.38
CA TYR A 183 -4.60 -7.34 -8.11
C TYR A 183 -5.31 -6.86 -9.38
N PRO A 184 -6.63 -7.05 -9.50
CA PRO A 184 -7.41 -6.48 -10.59
C PRO A 184 -7.67 -4.98 -10.37
N ASN A 185 -8.14 -4.30 -11.42
CA ASN A 185 -8.57 -2.89 -11.38
C ASN A 185 -7.49 -1.91 -10.92
N VAL A 186 -6.25 -2.12 -11.35
CA VAL A 186 -5.13 -1.22 -11.05
C VAL A 186 -4.90 -0.22 -12.17
N LEU A 187 -4.47 1.00 -11.82
CA LEU A 187 -3.94 1.99 -12.76
C LEU A 187 -2.41 1.93 -12.74
N ARG A 188 -1.80 2.02 -13.92
CA ARG A 188 -0.35 2.19 -14.07
C ARG A 188 -0.02 3.66 -14.27
N ILE A 189 0.82 4.17 -13.38
CA ILE A 189 1.35 5.52 -13.40
C ILE A 189 2.80 5.41 -13.85
N LYS A 190 3.12 5.95 -15.02
CA LYS A 190 4.47 6.13 -15.54
C LYS A 190 4.98 7.51 -15.15
N ARG A 191 6.22 7.58 -14.70
CA ARG A 191 6.94 8.84 -14.43
C ARG A 191 8.28 8.82 -15.15
N MET A 192 8.57 9.90 -15.86
CA MET A 192 9.87 10.18 -16.45
C MET A 192 10.44 11.40 -15.74
N ARG A 193 11.46 11.18 -14.92
CA ARG A 193 12.16 12.23 -14.19
C ARG A 193 13.53 12.46 -14.80
N THR A 194 13.86 13.72 -15.06
CA THR A 194 15.20 14.18 -15.40
C THR A 194 15.64 15.22 -14.37
N ALA A 195 16.90 15.15 -13.96
CA ALA A 195 17.43 16.03 -12.93
C ALA A 195 18.91 16.33 -13.13
N THR A 196 19.32 17.49 -12.66
CA THR A 196 20.73 17.87 -12.49
C THR A 196 20.96 18.18 -11.02
N GLN A 197 21.90 17.45 -10.42
CA GLN A 197 22.35 17.68 -9.06
C GLN A 197 23.72 18.36 -9.07
N THR A 198 23.84 19.44 -8.31
CA THR A 198 25.08 20.20 -8.12
C THR A 198 25.58 20.02 -6.70
N ILE A 199 26.87 19.69 -6.56
CA ILE A 199 27.56 19.52 -5.29
C ILE A 199 28.57 20.67 -5.16
N ALA A 200 28.49 21.42 -4.07
CA ALA A 200 29.42 22.51 -3.81
C ALA A 200 30.84 21.97 -3.56
N SER A 201 31.79 22.32 -4.43
CA SER A 201 33.21 21.97 -4.33
C SER A 201 34.11 23.07 -4.88
N VAL A 202 35.38 23.08 -4.48
CA VAL A 202 36.39 24.08 -4.90
C VAL A 202 37.44 23.42 -5.80
N PRO A 203 37.84 24.01 -6.95
CA PRO A 203 37.46 25.33 -7.47
C PRO A 203 36.20 25.37 -8.33
N VAL A 204 35.69 24.21 -8.77
CA VAL A 204 34.50 24.09 -9.64
C VAL A 204 33.50 23.14 -8.98
N PRO A 205 32.19 23.45 -8.98
CA PRO A 205 31.14 22.54 -8.51
C PRO A 205 31.12 21.24 -9.31
N LEU A 206 30.87 20.12 -8.64
CA LEU A 206 30.64 18.84 -9.31
C LEU A 206 29.19 18.75 -9.75
N VAL A 207 28.94 18.17 -10.92
CA VAL A 207 27.61 18.01 -11.50
C VAL A 207 27.33 16.54 -11.79
N ALA A 208 26.17 16.08 -11.35
CA ALA A 208 25.62 14.78 -11.70
C ALA A 208 24.29 14.96 -12.43
N THR A 209 23.98 14.07 -13.36
CA THR A 209 22.65 14.00 -13.98
C THR A 209 21.97 12.69 -13.66
N TYR A 210 20.65 12.75 -13.58
CA TYR A 210 19.81 11.63 -13.19
C TYR A 210 18.62 11.52 -14.13
N VAL A 211 18.38 10.31 -14.63
CA VAL A 211 17.16 9.96 -15.36
C VAL A 211 16.52 8.79 -14.63
N ASN A 212 15.26 8.95 -14.21
CA ASN A 212 14.45 7.89 -13.65
C ASN A 212 13.22 7.64 -14.51
N GLU A 213 13.16 6.45 -15.07
CA GLU A 213 11.94 5.92 -15.67
C GLU A 213 11.31 4.98 -14.64
N SER A 214 10.17 5.38 -14.08
CA SER A 214 9.47 4.59 -13.06
C SER A 214 8.01 4.33 -13.41
N TYR A 215 7.53 3.20 -12.94
CA TYR A 215 6.19 2.69 -13.11
C TYR A 215 5.65 2.28 -11.75
N GLN A 216 4.42 2.65 -11.48
CA GLN A 216 3.72 2.32 -10.25
C GLN A 216 2.33 1.81 -10.59
N TRP A 217 1.97 0.64 -10.08
CA TRP A 217 0.62 0.11 -10.19
C TRP A 217 -0.10 0.31 -8.88
N VAL A 218 -1.20 1.04 -8.95
CA VAL A 218 -1.97 1.45 -7.78
C VAL A 218 -3.37 0.87 -7.88
N SER A 219 -3.87 0.33 -6.78
CA SER A 219 -5.23 -0.15 -6.56
C SER A 219 -5.95 0.80 -5.61
N GLN A 220 -7.25 1.02 -5.83
CA GLN A 220 -8.08 1.75 -4.87
C GLN A 220 -8.19 1.02 -3.52
N THR A 221 -8.15 -0.32 -3.52
CA THR A 221 -8.33 -1.15 -2.32
C THR A 221 -7.02 -1.54 -1.66
N ASP A 222 -5.92 -1.61 -2.41
CA ASP A 222 -4.63 -2.14 -1.94
C ASP A 222 -3.48 -1.10 -1.98
N GLY A 223 -3.71 0.07 -2.56
CA GLY A 223 -2.69 1.12 -2.69
C GLY A 223 -1.66 0.71 -3.73
N MET A 224 -0.40 1.08 -3.55
CA MET A 224 0.66 0.62 -4.44
C MET A 224 0.87 -0.89 -4.28
N VAL A 225 0.56 -1.65 -5.32
CA VAL A 225 0.72 -3.11 -5.34
C VAL A 225 2.06 -3.54 -5.93
N LEU A 226 2.62 -2.72 -6.82
CA LEU A 226 3.88 -2.95 -7.51
C LEU A 226 4.51 -1.62 -7.94
N SER A 227 5.83 -1.55 -7.93
CA SER A 227 6.63 -0.53 -8.61
C SER A 227 7.80 -1.16 -9.35
N PHE A 228 8.17 -0.57 -10.48
CA PHE A 228 9.36 -0.90 -11.26
C PHE A 228 10.05 0.38 -11.67
N ALA A 229 11.36 0.48 -11.49
CA ALA A 229 12.12 1.67 -11.82
C ALA A 229 13.46 1.33 -12.48
N ILE A 230 13.84 2.16 -13.44
CA ILE A 230 15.16 2.20 -14.07
C ILE A 230 15.79 3.55 -13.71
N ASN A 231 16.91 3.50 -13.01
CA ASN A 231 17.67 4.68 -12.61
C ASN A 231 18.96 4.73 -13.41
N THR A 232 19.17 5.82 -14.12
CA THR A 232 20.43 6.13 -14.81
C THR A 232 21.05 7.34 -14.13
N PHE A 233 22.22 7.16 -13.55
CA PHE A 233 22.98 8.20 -12.89
C PHE A 233 24.31 8.41 -13.63
N VAL A 234 24.59 9.65 -14.03
CA VAL A 234 25.84 10.01 -14.69
C VAL A 234 26.61 10.99 -13.82
N PHE A 235 27.85 10.62 -13.49
CA PHE A 235 28.74 11.46 -12.69
C PHE A 235 30.17 11.36 -13.21
N ASN A 236 30.79 12.52 -13.49
CA ASN A 236 32.12 12.61 -14.09
C ASN A 236 32.29 11.71 -15.34
N GLY A 237 31.26 11.64 -16.18
CA GLY A 237 31.25 10.82 -17.40
C GLY A 237 30.98 9.33 -17.19
N ASN A 238 30.93 8.85 -15.94
CA ASN A 238 30.59 7.46 -15.65
C ASN A 238 29.08 7.29 -15.55
N THR A 239 28.53 6.36 -16.33
CA THR A 239 27.10 6.03 -16.33
C THR A 239 26.85 4.78 -15.50
N ASN A 240 25.98 4.88 -14.50
CA ASN A 240 25.50 3.77 -13.70
C ASN A 240 24.01 3.57 -13.97
N ILE A 241 23.62 2.34 -14.32
CA ILE A 241 22.23 1.98 -14.55
C ILE A 241 21.85 0.90 -13.54
N SER A 242 20.75 1.12 -12.83
CA SER A 242 20.16 0.13 -11.93
C SER A 242 18.68 -0.04 -12.21
N LYS A 243 18.18 -1.25 -12.01
CA LYS A 243 16.75 -1.58 -12.10
C LYS A 243 16.29 -2.15 -10.77
N SER A 244 15.13 -1.70 -10.30
CA SER A 244 14.52 -2.22 -9.08
C SER A 244 13.06 -2.55 -9.29
N VAL A 245 12.59 -3.58 -8.60
CA VAL A 245 11.17 -3.93 -8.50
C VAL A 245 10.80 -4.02 -7.03
N SER A 246 9.62 -3.53 -6.68
CA SER A 246 9.04 -3.72 -5.36
C SER A 246 7.58 -4.11 -5.48
N TYR A 247 7.11 -5.07 -4.69
CA TYR A 247 5.70 -5.47 -4.65
C TYR A 247 5.18 -5.54 -3.23
N LEU A 248 3.88 -5.35 -3.07
CA LEU A 248 3.19 -5.40 -1.79
C LEU A 248 3.35 -6.79 -1.16
N ASP A 249 3.96 -6.81 0.03
CA ASP A 249 4.06 -8.00 0.87
C ASP A 249 2.83 -8.07 1.76
N THR A 250 1.80 -8.74 1.26
CA THR A 250 0.61 -9.08 2.02
C THR A 250 0.92 -10.19 3.01
N ALA A 251 1.74 -9.89 4.03
CA ALA A 251 1.69 -10.68 5.25
C ALA A 251 0.26 -10.59 5.78
N VAL A 252 -0.48 -11.69 5.75
CA VAL A 252 -1.90 -11.76 6.13
C VAL A 252 -2.05 -11.44 7.62
N LEU A 253 -2.10 -10.15 7.94
CA LEU A 253 -2.42 -9.57 9.24
C LEU A 253 -3.00 -8.17 9.00
N SER A 254 -4.03 -8.09 8.15
CA SER A 254 -4.86 -6.89 8.06
C SER A 254 -6.05 -7.03 9.02
N THR A 255 -6.14 -6.11 9.99
CA THR A 255 -7.38 -5.80 10.72
C THR A 255 -8.12 -4.63 10.08
N ALA A 256 -7.96 -4.36 8.78
CA ALA A 256 -8.77 -3.37 8.10
C ALA A 256 -10.22 -3.89 8.02
N ASN A 257 -11.11 -3.24 8.79
CA ASN A 257 -12.57 -3.31 8.79
C ASN A 257 -13.20 -4.30 7.78
N LEU A 258 -13.56 -5.47 8.29
CA LEU A 258 -14.30 -6.49 7.55
C LEU A 258 -15.81 -6.27 7.73
N ASP A 259 -16.34 -5.27 7.04
CA ASP A 259 -17.79 -5.10 6.86
C ASP A 259 -18.32 -5.77 5.59
N SER A 260 -17.52 -6.62 4.94
CA SER A 260 -17.95 -7.46 3.82
C SER A 260 -18.13 -8.91 4.28
N LYS A 261 -19.39 -9.25 4.62
CA LYS A 261 -19.95 -10.61 4.75
C LYS A 261 -18.97 -11.68 5.27
N LYS A 262 -18.57 -11.58 6.54
CA LYS A 262 -18.05 -12.77 7.24
C LYS A 262 -19.21 -13.64 7.69
N GLU A 263 -19.08 -14.94 7.53
CA GLU A 263 -19.84 -15.90 8.35
C GLU A 263 -19.61 -15.51 9.82
N THR A 264 -20.68 -15.07 10.48
CA THR A 264 -20.58 -14.51 11.84
C THR A 264 -21.20 -15.49 12.82
N ILE A 265 -20.43 -15.87 13.84
CA ILE A 265 -20.95 -16.46 15.06
C ILE A 265 -21.22 -15.35 16.08
N SER A 266 -22.36 -15.43 16.76
CA SER A 266 -22.75 -14.56 17.87
C SER A 266 -22.71 -15.37 19.16
N VAL A 267 -22.12 -14.81 20.23
CA VAL A 267 -21.96 -15.51 21.52
C VAL A 267 -22.67 -14.72 22.61
N TYR A 268 -23.63 -15.34 23.30
CA TYR A 268 -24.40 -14.71 24.37
C TYR A 268 -24.82 -15.70 25.48
N PRO A 269 -24.95 -15.26 26.73
CA PRO A 269 -24.51 -13.95 27.22
C PRO A 269 -22.97 -13.86 27.17
N ASN A 270 -22.45 -12.66 26.92
CA ASN A 270 -21.03 -12.36 27.02
C ASN A 270 -20.89 -10.92 27.54
N PRO A 271 -20.50 -10.71 28.80
CA PRO A 271 -19.92 -11.67 29.74
C PRO A 271 -20.90 -12.75 30.27
N SER A 272 -20.39 -13.92 30.66
CA SER A 272 -21.16 -15.05 31.21
C SER A 272 -20.62 -15.58 32.54
N THR A 273 -21.48 -16.20 33.34
CA THR A 273 -21.14 -16.93 34.57
C THR A 273 -21.15 -18.44 34.38
N ASP A 274 -22.16 -19.00 33.71
CA ASP A 274 -22.42 -20.44 33.75
C ASP A 274 -22.33 -21.09 32.37
N PHE A 275 -22.99 -20.51 31.37
CA PHE A 275 -23.01 -21.04 30.01
C PHE A 275 -22.98 -19.93 28.98
N ILE A 276 -22.46 -20.24 27.80
CA ILE A 276 -22.54 -19.40 26.62
C ILE A 276 -23.29 -20.15 25.51
N THR A 277 -24.12 -19.43 24.78
CA THR A 277 -24.81 -19.91 23.58
C THR A 277 -24.16 -19.27 22.35
N ILE A 278 -23.93 -20.08 21.33
CA ILE A 278 -23.29 -19.72 20.08
C ILE A 278 -24.34 -19.83 18.97
N ALA A 279 -24.80 -18.70 18.46
CA ALA A 279 -25.65 -18.65 17.28
C ALA A 279 -24.79 -18.47 16.02
N SER A 280 -25.08 -19.26 15.00
CA SER A 280 -24.42 -19.21 13.70
C SER A 280 -25.46 -19.41 12.60
N LYS A 281 -25.27 -18.76 11.44
CA LYS A 281 -26.10 -19.01 10.24
C LYS A 281 -25.82 -20.38 9.65
N GLU A 282 -24.57 -20.81 9.72
CA GLU A 282 -24.09 -22.11 9.29
C GLU A 282 -24.00 -23.07 10.49
N GLY A 283 -24.28 -24.36 10.29
CA GLY A 283 -24.21 -25.33 11.38
C GLY A 283 -22.82 -25.41 12.01
N LEU A 284 -22.76 -25.55 13.33
CA LEU A 284 -21.50 -25.71 14.08
C LEU A 284 -21.04 -27.16 14.00
N LYS A 285 -19.75 -27.35 13.71
CA LYS A 285 -19.07 -28.65 13.72
C LYS A 285 -18.32 -28.84 15.03
N LYS A 286 -17.53 -27.85 15.44
CA LYS A 286 -16.71 -27.92 16.66
C LYS A 286 -16.53 -26.55 17.30
N ILE A 287 -16.46 -26.52 18.62
CA ILE A 287 -16.14 -25.35 19.43
C ILE A 287 -14.93 -25.67 20.30
N THR A 288 -13.96 -24.76 20.31
CA THR A 288 -12.80 -24.81 21.18
C THR A 288 -12.71 -23.50 21.95
N VAL A 289 -12.54 -23.57 23.27
CA VAL A 289 -12.28 -22.39 24.11
C VAL A 289 -10.87 -22.51 24.65
N SER A 290 -10.06 -21.47 24.47
CA SER A 290 -8.69 -21.38 24.99
C SER A 290 -8.48 -20.17 25.89
N SER A 291 -7.57 -20.30 26.85
CA SER A 291 -7.09 -19.18 27.66
C SER A 291 -6.19 -18.25 26.84
N LEU A 292 -5.87 -17.07 27.39
CA LEU A 292 -4.95 -16.14 26.73
C LEU A 292 -3.53 -16.70 26.55
N GLU A 293 -3.12 -17.66 27.39
CA GLU A 293 -1.85 -18.39 27.25
C GLU A 293 -1.92 -19.50 26.18
N GLY A 294 -3.04 -19.64 25.46
CA GLY A 294 -3.22 -20.62 24.38
C GLY A 294 -3.60 -22.03 24.85
N ARG A 295 -3.82 -22.25 26.16
CA ARG A 295 -4.27 -23.55 26.67
C ARG A 295 -5.73 -23.77 26.33
N ILE A 296 -6.05 -24.87 25.65
CA ILE A 296 -7.44 -25.30 25.43
C ILE A 296 -8.04 -25.72 26.77
N VAL A 297 -9.15 -25.09 27.15
CA VAL A 297 -9.86 -25.31 28.41
C VAL A 297 -11.21 -25.97 28.23
N VAL A 298 -11.84 -25.81 27.05
CA VAL A 298 -13.09 -26.50 26.70
C VAL A 298 -13.04 -26.92 25.23
N THR A 299 -13.57 -28.09 24.92
CA THR A 299 -13.84 -28.54 23.55
C THR A 299 -15.21 -29.20 23.51
N ALA A 300 -16.02 -28.85 22.51
CA ALA A 300 -17.33 -29.43 22.32
C ALA A 300 -17.63 -29.58 20.82
N GLU A 301 -18.38 -30.61 20.44
CA GLU A 301 -18.68 -30.91 19.04
C GLU A 301 -20.19 -30.89 18.81
N ASN A 302 -20.62 -30.32 17.68
CA ASN A 302 -22.02 -30.24 17.26
C ASN A 302 -23.00 -29.68 18.32
N VAL A 303 -22.53 -28.79 19.20
CA VAL A 303 -23.37 -28.10 20.20
C VAL A 303 -23.37 -26.59 19.97
N ASP A 304 -24.47 -25.95 20.34
CA ASP A 304 -24.65 -24.50 20.34
C ASP A 304 -24.57 -23.90 21.76
N LYS A 305 -24.47 -24.73 22.79
CA LYS A 305 -24.35 -24.31 24.19
C LYS A 305 -23.12 -24.93 24.84
N VAL A 306 -22.30 -24.09 25.47
CA VAL A 306 -21.04 -24.50 26.12
C VAL A 306 -21.07 -24.09 27.59
N ASP A 307 -20.81 -25.04 28.47
CA ASP A 307 -20.64 -24.81 29.91
C ASP A 307 -19.27 -24.17 30.17
N VAL A 308 -19.28 -23.00 30.81
CA VAL A 308 -18.10 -22.23 31.21
C VAL A 308 -18.03 -22.02 32.72
N SER A 309 -18.95 -22.61 33.49
CA SER A 309 -19.08 -22.43 34.95
C SER A 309 -17.79 -22.79 35.71
N LYS A 310 -17.06 -23.80 35.22
CA LYS A 310 -15.81 -24.30 35.82
C LYS A 310 -14.57 -23.49 35.43
N LEU A 311 -14.71 -22.52 34.54
CA LEU A 311 -13.59 -21.66 34.14
C LEU A 311 -13.34 -20.59 35.19
N ALA A 312 -12.07 -20.26 35.40
CA ALA A 312 -11.68 -19.11 36.22
C ALA A 312 -12.21 -17.81 35.59
N LYS A 313 -12.38 -16.77 36.41
CA LYS A 313 -12.74 -15.45 35.92
C LYS A 313 -11.64 -14.92 35.02
N GLY A 314 -12.00 -14.44 33.83
CA GLY A 314 -10.99 -14.02 32.86
C GLY A 314 -11.50 -13.89 31.43
N VAL A 315 -10.57 -13.58 30.54
CA VAL A 315 -10.81 -13.48 29.10
C VAL A 315 -10.37 -14.78 28.44
N TYR A 316 -11.21 -15.29 27.53
CA TYR A 316 -10.93 -16.49 26.74
C TYR A 316 -11.19 -16.22 25.26
N ILE A 317 -10.62 -17.05 24.40
CA ILE A 317 -10.85 -17.04 22.96
C ILE A 317 -11.67 -18.29 22.61
N LEU A 318 -12.85 -18.08 22.03
CA LEU A 318 -13.67 -19.13 21.46
C LEU A 318 -13.39 -19.22 19.96
N GLN A 319 -13.13 -20.43 19.47
CA GLN A 319 -13.03 -20.77 18.05
C GLN A 319 -14.17 -21.71 17.69
N GLY A 320 -15.00 -21.33 16.72
CA GLY A 320 -16.06 -22.15 16.15
C GLY A 320 -15.69 -22.61 14.74
N GLU A 321 -15.56 -23.91 14.54
CA GLU A 321 -15.47 -24.54 13.22
C GLU A 321 -16.89 -24.79 12.71
N LEU A 322 -17.22 -24.22 11.56
CA LEU A 322 -18.49 -24.36 10.87
C LEU A 322 -18.48 -25.60 9.98
N LYS A 323 -19.67 -26.14 9.67
CA LYS A 323 -19.82 -27.33 8.81
C LYS A 323 -19.30 -27.12 7.38
N ASN A 324 -19.22 -25.87 6.91
CA ASN A 324 -18.61 -25.52 5.62
C ASN A 324 -17.07 -25.45 5.66
N GLY A 325 -16.43 -25.78 6.80
CA GLY A 325 -14.98 -25.79 6.98
C GLY A 325 -14.38 -24.47 7.44
N ASN A 326 -15.17 -23.39 7.53
CA ASN A 326 -14.68 -22.09 8.01
C ASN A 326 -14.49 -22.10 9.53
N VAL A 327 -13.45 -21.44 10.01
CA VAL A 327 -13.18 -21.24 11.44
C VAL A 327 -13.34 -19.77 11.80
N VAL A 328 -14.17 -19.48 12.81
CA VAL A 328 -14.46 -18.13 13.29
C VAL A 328 -14.04 -18.01 14.74
N SER A 329 -13.41 -16.88 15.11
CA SER A 329 -12.97 -16.62 16.50
C SER A 329 -13.75 -15.49 17.15
N LYS A 330 -14.10 -15.63 18.44
CA LYS A 330 -14.73 -14.61 19.28
C LYS A 330 -14.11 -14.55 20.67
N LYS A 331 -13.90 -13.34 21.17
CA LYS A 331 -13.53 -13.09 22.57
C LYS A 331 -14.73 -13.35 23.49
N ILE A 332 -14.54 -14.09 24.56
CA ILE A 332 -15.53 -14.29 25.62
C ILE A 332 -14.97 -13.84 26.98
N ILE A 333 -15.85 -13.38 27.87
CA ILE A 333 -15.50 -12.87 29.20
C ILE A 333 -16.26 -13.70 30.25
N LYS A 334 -15.53 -14.40 31.11
CA LYS A 334 -16.07 -15.15 32.26
C LYS A 334 -16.04 -14.28 33.52
N LYS A 335 -17.21 -14.10 34.14
CA LYS A 335 -17.39 -13.37 35.41
C LYS A 335 -17.33 -14.28 36.63
#